data_AF-A0A9C7FAQ3-F1
#
_entry.id   AF-A0A9C7FAQ3-F1
#
_cell.length_a   1.000
_cell.length_b   1.000
_cell.length_c   1.000
_cell.angle_alpha   90.00
_cell.angle_beta   90.00
_cell.angle_gamma   90.00
#
_symmetry.space_group_name_H-M   'P 1'
#
loop_
_entity.id
_entity.type
_entity.pdbx_description
1 polymer ?
#
loop_
_entity_poly.entity_id
_entity_poly.type
_entity_poly.pdbx_seq_one_letter_code
_entity_poly.pdbx_strand_id
1 'polypeptide(L)'
;MKCICIPITEIGVAANDPGKTSVFTVNGASIAFPGVLPIIKNDCSDYKNLDLGKFSNLAKTALERELQKHISGDITKQTLGMFKSRLNARLLPFFEEFLVKDIHYEEIVGFINYLYAHNVKPVTIKQYLGLLRRILMLALEKELIFKIPLFPKIKAKSIPRGGFTCSEYRKLLKTSRAMAPKEGYIKAGHRTTSGGAYIKSDAVPIEMTWLIQFMVNSFVRPVDIKLIQHKHIESITGNNTYLRLNLPKTKGHSGQIVTLRSAKFIYERLQRYQSSRGYGGPNDYLFLPEASDRQGAIQLISGHFRKILLNSNLSIGQEGQTRTLYSLRHTAITFRLLYGRGIDLLTLARNARTSVEMIERFYSSNLTAEMNIEMLQSKRTSVKAPSG
;
A
#
# COMPACT_ATOMS: atom_id res chain seq x y z
N MET A 1 53.25 -11.07 10.07
CA MET A 1 54.47 -10.34 9.65
C MET A 1 54.21 -9.83 8.24
N LYS A 2 54.40 -8.57 7.84
CA LYS A 2 54.78 -7.29 8.44
C LYS A 2 54.19 -6.23 7.48
N CYS A 3 53.56 -5.18 8.01
CA CYS A 3 53.44 -3.91 7.27
C CYS A 3 54.83 -3.30 7.13
N ILE A 4 55.17 -2.73 5.98
CA ILE A 4 56.27 -1.77 5.81
C ILE A 4 55.83 -0.69 4.80
N CYS A 5 55.65 0.53 5.31
CA CYS A 5 55.57 1.80 4.58
C CYS A 5 56.94 2.21 4.01
N ILE A 6 57.02 3.28 3.18
CA ILE A 6 58.10 4.31 3.01
C ILE A 6 57.94 5.01 1.62
N PRO A 7 58.25 6.31 1.42
CA PRO A 7 57.49 7.52 1.78
C PRO A 7 57.09 8.35 0.51
N ILE A 8 56.43 9.51 0.69
CA ILE A 8 56.28 10.51 -0.39
C ILE A 8 57.22 11.67 -0.06
N THR A 9 58.25 11.86 -0.89
CA THR A 9 59.09 13.05 -0.92
C THR A 9 58.67 13.95 -2.08
N GLU A 10 58.37 15.21 -1.73
CA GLU A 10 58.54 16.44 -2.51
C GLU A 10 58.35 16.39 -4.03
N ILE A 11 57.24 16.97 -4.52
CA ILE A 11 57.23 17.72 -5.78
C ILE A 11 56.50 19.04 -5.55
N GLY A 12 57.20 20.12 -5.89
CA GLY A 12 56.95 21.49 -5.48
C GLY A 12 55.66 22.13 -6.00
N VAL A 13 55.19 23.07 -5.21
CA VAL A 13 54.16 24.05 -5.56
C VAL A 13 54.77 25.05 -6.54
N ALA A 14 54.38 24.97 -7.81
CA ALA A 14 54.52 26.09 -8.74
C ALA A 14 53.31 27.01 -8.54
N ALA A 15 53.60 28.26 -8.13
CA ALA A 15 52.63 29.34 -8.07
C ALA A 15 51.99 29.55 -9.45
N ASN A 16 50.66 29.57 -9.52
CA ASN A 16 49.93 29.88 -10.74
C ASN A 16 49.07 31.14 -10.54
N ASP A 17 49.23 32.05 -11.50
CA ASP A 17 48.69 33.41 -11.61
C ASP A 17 47.20 33.60 -11.27
N PRO A 18 46.83 34.67 -10.54
CA PRO A 18 45.43 35.04 -10.30
C PRO A 18 44.89 35.80 -11.52
N GLY A 19 44.49 35.10 -12.57
CA GLY A 19 43.97 35.77 -13.76
C GLY A 19 43.23 34.93 -14.81
N LYS A 20 42.98 33.64 -14.60
CA LYS A 20 42.27 32.81 -15.59
C LYS A 20 40.96 32.24 -15.04
N THR A 21 39.86 32.75 -15.59
CA THR A 21 38.50 32.23 -15.48
C THR A 21 38.43 30.86 -16.16
N SER A 22 38.03 29.81 -15.44
CA SER A 22 37.68 28.52 -16.02
C SER A 22 36.25 28.58 -16.56
N VAL A 23 36.10 28.47 -17.88
CA VAL A 23 34.82 28.43 -18.58
C VAL A 23 34.45 26.96 -18.84
N PHE A 24 33.28 26.53 -18.38
CA PHE A 24 32.66 25.27 -18.82
C PHE A 24 31.41 25.57 -19.65
N THR A 25 31.37 25.05 -20.86
CA THR A 25 30.24 25.13 -21.79
C THR A 25 29.46 23.83 -21.81
N VAL A 26 28.14 23.89 -21.60
CA VAL A 26 27.20 22.83 -21.95
C VAL A 26 26.01 23.48 -22.67
N ASN A 27 25.75 23.08 -23.92
CA ASN A 27 24.63 23.50 -24.77
C ASN A 27 24.43 25.03 -24.94
N GLY A 28 25.52 25.75 -25.23
CA GLY A 28 25.44 27.06 -25.88
C GLY A 28 24.90 28.24 -25.05
N ALA A 29 24.74 28.11 -23.73
CA ALA A 29 24.39 29.23 -22.85
C ALA A 29 25.44 29.39 -21.73
N SER A 30 26.07 30.56 -21.65
CA SER A 30 27.04 30.92 -20.61
C SER A 30 26.34 31.57 -19.43
N ILE A 31 26.49 31.03 -18.22
CA ILE A 31 26.04 31.65 -16.96
C ILE A 31 27.27 31.88 -16.09
N ALA A 32 27.54 33.14 -15.75
CA ALA A 32 28.62 33.52 -14.84
C ALA A 32 28.09 33.52 -13.39
N PHE A 33 28.83 32.87 -12.48
CA PHE A 33 28.60 33.00 -11.03
C PHE A 33 29.71 33.86 -10.42
N PRO A 34 29.39 34.96 -9.72
CA PRO A 34 30.37 35.68 -8.92
C PRO A 34 30.45 35.04 -7.52
N GLY A 35 31.64 34.67 -7.08
CA GLY A 35 31.82 34.18 -5.71
C GLY A 35 33.26 33.81 -5.39
N VAL A 36 33.94 34.72 -4.70
CA VAL A 36 35.23 34.49 -4.03
C VAL A 36 35.06 33.36 -3.00
N LEU A 37 35.88 32.32 -3.10
CA LEU A 37 35.97 31.28 -2.06
C LEU A 37 36.72 31.84 -0.85
N PRO A 38 36.16 31.79 0.37
CA PRO A 38 36.90 32.15 1.57
C PRO A 38 37.91 31.04 1.90
N ILE A 39 39.15 31.43 2.20
CA ILE A 39 40.18 30.54 2.72
C ILE A 39 39.78 30.18 4.17
N ILE A 40 39.29 28.97 4.38
CA ILE A 40 39.00 28.42 5.71
C ILE A 40 40.30 27.87 6.28
N LYS A 41 40.76 28.41 7.42
CA LYS A 41 41.81 27.80 8.25
C LYS A 41 41.21 26.51 8.86
N ASN A 42 41.73 25.36 8.45
CA ASN A 42 41.24 24.06 8.87
C ASN A 42 41.82 23.64 10.23
N ASP A 43 40.95 23.52 11.24
CA ASP A 43 41.19 22.65 12.40
C ASP A 43 40.71 21.23 12.07
N CYS A 44 41.53 20.22 12.37
CA CYS A 44 41.29 18.79 12.05
C CYS A 44 40.01 18.18 12.67
N SER A 45 39.29 18.90 13.54
CA SER A 45 37.99 18.49 14.10
C SER A 45 36.82 18.64 13.13
N ASP A 46 36.91 19.55 12.15
CA ASP A 46 35.79 19.85 11.24
C ASP A 46 35.56 18.78 10.18
N TYR A 47 36.60 18.07 9.76
CA TYR A 47 36.47 17.01 8.75
C TYR A 47 35.65 15.80 9.23
N LYS A 48 35.71 15.48 10.53
CA LYS A 48 34.87 14.41 11.12
C LYS A 48 33.40 14.84 11.20
N ASN A 49 33.14 16.10 11.55
CA ASN A 49 31.78 16.66 11.59
C ASN A 49 31.16 16.80 10.20
N LEU A 50 31.97 17.10 9.17
CA LEU A 50 31.51 17.22 7.79
C LEU A 50 30.96 15.89 7.24
N ASP A 51 31.61 14.77 7.57
CA ASP A 51 31.15 13.44 7.17
C ASP A 51 29.90 13.02 7.97
N LEU A 52 29.85 13.28 9.28
CA LEU A 52 28.66 13.05 10.12
C LEU A 52 27.42 13.84 9.67
N GLY A 53 27.63 15.03 9.10
CA GLY A 53 26.58 15.91 8.58
C GLY A 53 26.04 15.54 7.20
N LYS A 54 26.66 14.58 6.48
CA LYS A 54 26.19 14.14 5.16
C LYS A 54 24.83 13.44 5.26
N PHE A 55 23.95 13.75 4.32
CA PHE A 55 22.64 13.13 4.23
C PHE A 55 22.72 11.61 4.07
N SER A 56 23.69 11.11 3.30
CA SER A 56 23.91 9.68 3.07
C SER A 56 24.18 8.91 4.37
N ASN A 57 24.92 9.49 5.31
CA ASN A 57 25.20 8.88 6.61
C ASN A 57 23.96 8.87 7.51
N LEU A 58 23.20 9.97 7.55
CA LEU A 58 21.92 10.01 8.26
C LEU A 58 20.88 9.05 7.67
N ALA A 59 20.85 8.90 6.36
CA ALA A 59 19.99 7.94 5.67
C ALA A 59 20.33 6.48 6.05
N LYS A 60 21.61 6.13 6.19
CA LYS A 60 22.06 4.82 6.70
C LYS A 60 21.57 4.60 8.14
N THR A 61 21.81 5.56 9.03
CA THR A 61 21.33 5.48 10.42
C THR A 61 19.80 5.39 10.51
N ALA A 62 19.08 6.11 9.65
CA ALA A 62 17.62 6.03 9.59
C ALA A 62 17.15 4.64 9.13
N LEU A 63 17.84 4.03 8.16
CA LEU A 63 17.56 2.66 7.72
C LEU A 63 17.85 1.63 8.81
N GLU A 64 18.94 1.78 9.55
CA GLU A 64 19.29 0.93 10.70
C GLU A 64 18.23 1.02 11.80
N ARG A 65 17.75 2.22 12.14
CA ARG A 65 16.66 2.38 13.10
C ARG A 65 15.37 1.68 12.66
N GLU A 66 15.04 1.74 11.37
CA GLU A 66 13.88 1.01 10.85
C GLU A 66 14.10 -0.51 10.85
N LEU A 67 15.33 -0.96 10.61
CA LEU A 67 15.69 -2.36 10.72
C LEU A 67 15.54 -2.85 12.17
N GLN A 68 15.98 -2.06 13.15
CA GLN A 68 15.79 -2.38 14.57
C GLN A 68 14.31 -2.47 14.94
N LYS A 69 13.48 -1.51 14.51
CA LYS A 69 12.01 -1.60 14.69
C LYS A 69 11.42 -2.85 14.05
N HIS A 70 11.98 -3.33 12.95
CA HIS A 70 11.52 -4.57 12.34
C HIS A 70 11.91 -5.79 13.18
N ILE A 71 13.15 -5.83 13.69
CA ILE A 71 13.64 -6.89 14.60
C ILE A 71 12.79 -6.92 15.87
N SER A 72 12.49 -5.76 16.46
CA SER A 72 11.64 -5.63 17.65
C SER A 72 10.16 -5.94 17.39
N GLY A 73 9.74 -6.12 16.14
CA GLY A 73 8.37 -6.44 15.77
C GLY A 73 7.42 -5.24 15.62
N ASP A 74 7.91 -4.01 15.76
CA ASP A 74 7.11 -2.79 15.66
C ASP A 74 6.64 -2.51 14.23
N ILE A 75 7.43 -2.91 13.23
CA ILE A 75 7.10 -2.74 11.82
C ILE A 75 7.17 -4.04 11.02
N THR A 76 6.32 -4.12 9.99
CA THR A 76 6.30 -5.26 9.07
C THR A 76 7.46 -5.22 8.07
N LYS A 77 7.86 -6.39 7.56
CA LYS A 77 8.84 -6.53 6.47
C LYS A 77 8.49 -5.68 5.24
N GLN A 78 7.19 -5.56 4.92
CA GLN A 78 6.72 -4.73 3.82
C GLN A 78 6.96 -3.24 4.08
N THR A 79 6.73 -2.77 5.31
CA THR A 79 6.98 -1.37 5.71
C THR A 79 8.47 -1.03 5.56
N LEU A 80 9.36 -1.90 6.06
CA LEU A 80 10.81 -1.74 5.92
C LEU A 80 11.23 -1.75 4.43
N GLY A 81 10.72 -2.70 3.65
CA GLY A 81 10.99 -2.78 2.21
C GLY A 81 10.55 -1.52 1.45
N MET A 82 9.40 -0.95 1.80
CA MET A 82 8.91 0.31 1.23
C MET A 82 9.76 1.52 1.62
N PHE A 83 10.30 1.54 2.85
CA PHE A 83 11.24 2.56 3.30
C PHE A 83 12.53 2.48 2.48
N LYS A 84 13.17 1.31 2.45
CA LYS A 84 14.42 1.05 1.71
C LYS A 84 14.26 1.36 0.22
N SER A 85 13.18 0.89 -0.39
CA SER A 85 12.92 1.11 -1.81
C SER A 85 12.81 2.59 -2.15
N ARG A 86 12.06 3.39 -1.37
CA ARG A 86 11.94 4.83 -1.63
C ARG A 86 13.24 5.56 -1.36
N LEU A 87 13.91 5.22 -0.26
CA LEU A 87 15.20 5.81 0.11
C LEU A 87 16.19 5.69 -1.06
N ASN A 88 16.40 4.46 -1.54
CA ASN A 88 17.37 4.17 -2.58
C ASN A 88 16.94 4.64 -3.98
N ALA A 89 15.64 4.61 -4.29
CA ALA A 89 15.19 4.89 -5.65
C ALA A 89 15.35 6.36 -6.05
N ARG A 90 15.14 7.29 -5.12
CA ARG A 90 15.05 8.73 -5.44
C ARG A 90 15.57 9.67 -4.37
N LEU A 91 15.47 9.30 -3.09
CA LEU A 91 15.85 10.21 -2.02
C LEU A 91 17.37 10.32 -1.87
N LEU A 92 18.06 9.17 -1.79
CA LEU A 92 19.51 9.10 -1.76
C LEU A 92 20.12 9.70 -3.04
N PRO A 93 19.75 9.29 -4.27
CA PRO A 93 20.34 9.84 -5.48
C PRO A 93 20.23 11.37 -5.63
N PHE A 94 19.23 12.00 -5.01
CA PHE A 94 19.09 13.45 -5.05
C PHE A 94 19.91 14.16 -3.97
N PHE A 95 19.93 13.63 -2.74
CA PHE A 95 20.54 14.29 -1.59
C PHE A 95 21.91 13.72 -1.19
N GLU A 96 22.49 12.77 -1.94
CA GLU A 96 23.68 12.01 -1.54
C GLU A 96 24.85 12.87 -1.04
N GLU A 97 25.18 13.92 -1.79
CA GLU A 97 26.27 14.84 -1.48
C GLU A 97 25.85 16.07 -0.67
N PHE A 98 24.58 16.17 -0.29
CA PHE A 98 24.10 17.30 0.51
C PHE A 98 24.51 17.12 1.97
N LEU A 99 24.98 18.20 2.58
CA LEU A 99 25.00 18.33 4.03
C LEU A 99 23.61 18.68 4.51
N VAL A 100 23.18 18.07 5.61
CA VAL A 100 21.79 18.23 6.06
C VAL A 100 21.49 19.63 6.57
N LYS A 101 22.51 20.35 7.05
CA LYS A 101 22.40 21.77 7.41
C LYS A 101 22.04 22.68 6.22
N ASP A 102 22.40 22.28 5.00
CA ASP A 102 22.20 23.04 3.78
C ASP A 102 20.89 22.65 3.06
N ILE A 103 20.12 21.73 3.63
CA ILE A 103 18.79 21.39 3.11
C ILE A 103 17.81 22.43 3.64
N HIS A 104 17.43 23.39 2.80
CA HIS A 104 16.43 24.40 3.09
C HIS A 104 15.16 24.18 2.26
N TYR A 105 14.28 25.17 2.26
CA TYR A 105 13.02 25.09 1.53
C TYR A 105 13.23 24.91 0.03
N GLU A 106 14.25 25.56 -0.53
CA GLU A 106 14.55 25.56 -1.97
C GLU A 106 14.97 24.18 -2.46
N GLU A 107 15.80 23.46 -1.71
CA GLU A 107 16.24 22.11 -2.03
C GLU A 107 15.08 21.11 -1.97
N ILE A 108 14.15 21.31 -1.03
CA ILE A 108 12.91 20.50 -0.95
C ILE A 108 12.02 20.75 -2.17
N VAL A 109 11.89 22.00 -2.62
CA VAL A 109 11.17 22.33 -3.87
C VAL A 109 11.88 21.72 -5.08
N GLY A 110 13.21 21.83 -5.15
CA GLY A 110 14.03 21.18 -6.17
C GLY A 110 13.80 19.67 -6.21
N PHE A 111 13.73 19.01 -5.06
CA PHE A 111 13.41 17.59 -4.96
C PHE A 111 11.99 17.26 -5.43
N ILE A 112 11.01 18.10 -5.12
CA ILE A 112 9.64 17.93 -5.62
C ILE A 112 9.61 18.03 -7.15
N ASN A 113 10.31 19.01 -7.73
CA ASN A 113 10.41 19.19 -9.18
C ASN A 113 11.11 17.98 -9.83
N TYR A 114 12.18 17.48 -9.23
CA TYR A 114 12.84 16.23 -9.64
C TYR A 114 11.86 15.05 -9.64
N LEU A 115 11.01 14.91 -8.62
CA LEU A 115 10.00 13.84 -8.56
C LEU A 115 8.92 14.00 -9.64
N TYR A 116 8.47 15.22 -9.94
CA TYR A 116 7.53 15.47 -11.03
C TYR A 116 8.13 15.17 -12.41
N ALA A 117 9.40 15.56 -12.65
CA ALA A 117 10.12 15.23 -13.87
C ALA A 117 10.22 13.70 -14.10
N HIS A 118 10.19 12.92 -13.02
CA HIS A 118 10.15 11.46 -13.05
C HIS A 118 8.74 10.85 -13.00
N ASN A 119 7.71 11.64 -13.32
CA ASN A 119 6.30 11.21 -13.38
C ASN A 119 5.77 10.62 -12.06
N VAL A 120 6.32 11.04 -10.92
CA VAL A 120 5.87 10.57 -9.60
C VAL A 120 4.55 11.24 -9.22
N LYS A 121 3.53 10.43 -8.89
CA LYS A 121 2.20 10.94 -8.53
C LYS A 121 2.23 11.74 -7.21
N PRO A 122 1.37 12.77 -7.04
CA PRO A 122 1.34 13.61 -5.83
C PRO A 122 1.24 12.86 -4.50
N VAL A 123 0.47 11.76 -4.45
CA VAL A 123 0.36 10.91 -3.25
C VAL A 123 1.70 10.27 -2.89
N THR A 124 2.46 9.82 -3.89
CA THR A 124 3.78 9.24 -3.71
C THR A 124 4.79 10.31 -3.32
N ILE A 125 4.71 11.52 -3.88
CA ILE A 125 5.56 12.65 -3.47
C ILE A 125 5.36 12.96 -1.99
N LYS A 126 4.12 13.00 -1.48
CA LYS A 126 3.87 13.16 -0.03
C LYS A 126 4.57 12.09 0.81
N GLN A 127 4.63 10.84 0.33
CA GLN A 127 5.31 9.76 1.03
C GLN A 127 6.84 9.96 1.04
N TYR A 128 7.41 10.44 -0.07
CA TYR A 128 8.81 10.84 -0.14
C TYR A 128 9.13 12.00 0.82
N LEU A 129 8.28 13.03 0.86
CA LEU A 129 8.45 14.14 1.80
C LEU A 129 8.32 13.69 3.27
N GLY A 130 7.41 12.75 3.55
CA GLY A 130 7.32 12.14 4.88
C GLY A 130 8.59 11.36 5.27
N LEU A 131 9.22 10.69 4.30
CA LEU A 131 10.50 10.01 4.50
C LEU A 131 11.64 11.01 4.75
N LEU A 132 11.74 12.05 3.93
CA LEU A 132 12.72 13.13 4.09
C LEU A 132 12.60 13.78 5.47
N ARG A 133 11.38 14.13 5.87
CA ARG A 133 11.12 14.71 7.20
C ARG A 133 11.65 13.82 8.33
N ARG A 134 11.51 12.50 8.23
CA ARG A 134 12.01 11.57 9.26
C ARG A 134 13.54 11.56 9.35
N ILE A 135 14.23 11.74 8.22
CA ILE A 135 15.69 11.87 8.21
C ILE A 135 16.12 13.22 8.78
N LEU A 136 15.40 14.31 8.47
CA LEU A 136 15.67 15.62 9.07
C LEU A 136 15.35 15.64 10.58
N MET A 137 14.33 14.92 11.04
CA MET A 137 14.09 14.71 12.48
C MET A 137 15.28 14.01 13.15
N LEU A 138 15.87 13.00 12.52
CA LEU A 138 17.07 12.34 13.03
C LEU A 138 18.27 13.30 13.10
N ALA A 139 18.40 14.21 12.14
CA ALA A 139 19.42 15.25 12.16
C ALA A 139 19.22 16.23 13.31
N LEU A 140 17.96 16.61 13.58
CA LEU A 140 17.59 17.45 14.73
C LEU A 140 17.89 16.76 16.05
N GLU A 141 17.54 15.48 16.21
CA GLU A 141 17.87 14.68 17.41
C GLU A 141 19.38 14.54 17.64
N LYS A 142 20.18 14.62 16.57
CA LYS A 142 21.65 14.58 16.62
C LYS A 142 22.27 15.98 16.70
N GLU A 143 21.45 17.02 16.85
CA GLU A 143 21.87 18.42 16.94
C GLU A 143 22.66 18.92 15.72
N LEU A 144 22.52 18.26 14.57
CA LEU A 144 23.15 18.66 13.30
C LEU A 144 22.42 19.82 12.63
N ILE A 145 21.15 20.02 12.99
CA ILE A 145 20.32 21.16 12.60
C ILE A 145 19.54 21.65 13.82
N PHE A 146 19.25 22.94 13.89
CA PHE A 146 18.48 23.54 14.99
C PHE A 146 16.98 23.58 14.75
N LYS A 147 16.55 23.50 13.48
CA LYS A 147 15.14 23.53 13.09
C LYS A 147 14.92 22.74 11.81
N ILE A 148 13.72 22.18 11.67
CA ILE A 148 13.32 21.50 10.44
C ILE A 148 12.79 22.55 9.45
N PRO A 149 13.26 22.54 8.18
CA PRO A 149 12.76 23.43 7.14
C PRO A 149 11.25 23.27 6.92
N LEU A 150 10.63 24.31 6.38
CA LEU A 150 9.23 24.25 5.96
C LEU A 150 9.08 23.28 4.78
N PHE A 151 7.97 22.53 4.75
CA PHE A 151 7.66 21.62 3.65
C PHE A 151 6.53 22.20 2.78
N PRO A 152 6.69 22.24 1.45
CA PRO A 152 5.64 22.65 0.54
C PRO A 152 4.37 21.79 0.69
N LYS A 153 3.19 22.43 0.64
CA LYS A 153 1.90 21.74 0.73
C LYS A 153 1.50 21.21 -0.65
N ILE A 154 1.56 19.89 -0.82
CA ILE A 154 1.10 19.24 -2.06
C ILE A 154 -0.40 18.95 -1.97
N LYS A 155 -1.19 19.44 -2.93
CA LYS A 155 -2.58 19.05 -3.10
C LYS A 155 -2.62 17.72 -3.87
N ALA A 156 -3.08 16.66 -3.21
CA ALA A 156 -3.28 15.36 -3.85
C ALA A 156 -4.78 15.06 -3.84
N LYS A 157 -5.42 15.08 -5.01
CA LYS A 157 -6.80 14.61 -5.16
C LYS A 157 -6.78 13.08 -5.03
N SER A 158 -7.45 12.57 -3.99
CA SER A 158 -7.64 11.13 -3.81
C SER A 158 -8.99 10.77 -4.40
N ILE A 159 -8.99 10.13 -5.57
CA ILE A 159 -10.23 9.61 -6.15
C ILE A 159 -10.61 8.36 -5.34
N PRO A 160 -11.85 8.25 -4.82
CA PRO A 160 -12.32 7.03 -4.19
C PRO A 160 -12.19 5.84 -5.15
N ARG A 161 -12.05 4.63 -4.61
CA ARG A 161 -11.99 3.45 -5.47
C ARG A 161 -13.38 3.19 -6.06
N GLY A 162 -13.47 2.93 -7.36
CA GLY A 162 -14.74 2.62 -8.00
C GLY A 162 -15.29 1.27 -7.56
N GLY A 163 -16.49 1.27 -6.97
CA GLY A 163 -17.31 0.08 -6.75
C GLY A 163 -18.04 -0.37 -8.02
N PHE A 164 -18.85 -1.41 -7.90
CA PHE A 164 -19.76 -1.91 -8.94
C PHE A 164 -21.19 -1.58 -8.57
N THR A 165 -21.98 -1.16 -9.55
CA THR A 165 -23.45 -1.14 -9.44
C THR A 165 -24.01 -2.56 -9.42
N CYS A 166 -25.29 -2.73 -9.09
CA CYS A 166 -25.94 -4.04 -9.08
C CYS A 166 -25.91 -4.72 -10.47
N SER A 167 -26.07 -3.96 -11.56
CA SER A 167 -26.02 -4.49 -12.93
C SER A 167 -24.59 -4.90 -13.31
N GLU A 168 -23.59 -4.06 -13.03
CA GLU A 168 -22.18 -4.39 -13.27
C GLU A 168 -21.72 -5.59 -12.45
N TYR A 169 -22.13 -5.69 -11.18
CA TYR A 169 -21.81 -6.83 -10.33
C TYR A 169 -22.40 -8.14 -10.89
N ARG A 170 -23.65 -8.11 -11.38
CA ARG A 170 -24.24 -9.28 -12.07
C ARG A 170 -23.49 -9.64 -13.35
N LYS A 171 -23.10 -8.65 -14.16
CA LYS A 171 -22.30 -8.85 -15.38
C LYS A 171 -20.94 -9.47 -15.05
N LEU A 172 -20.29 -8.99 -13.99
CA LEU A 172 -19.02 -9.49 -13.50
C LEU A 172 -19.11 -10.99 -13.14
N LEU A 173 -20.16 -11.37 -12.40
CA LEU A 173 -20.41 -12.78 -12.03
C LEU A 173 -20.77 -13.67 -13.22
N LYS A 174 -21.56 -13.15 -14.18
CA LYS A 174 -21.89 -13.88 -15.42
C LYS A 174 -20.62 -14.17 -16.22
N THR A 175 -19.77 -13.15 -16.37
CA THR A 175 -18.50 -13.25 -17.10
C THR A 175 -17.55 -14.22 -16.40
N SER A 176 -17.39 -14.11 -15.07
CA SER A 176 -16.48 -15.00 -14.33
C SER A 176 -16.89 -16.48 -14.41
N ARG A 177 -18.20 -16.78 -14.50
CA ARG A 177 -18.71 -18.14 -14.71
C ARG A 177 -18.47 -18.62 -16.14
N ALA A 178 -18.70 -17.76 -17.13
CA ALA A 178 -18.51 -18.11 -18.54
C ALA A 178 -17.03 -18.38 -18.88
N MET A 179 -16.11 -17.72 -18.19
CA MET A 179 -14.65 -17.94 -18.33
C MET A 179 -14.14 -19.18 -17.59
N ALA A 180 -14.98 -19.82 -16.76
CA ALA A 180 -14.57 -21.02 -16.05
C ALA A 180 -14.58 -22.23 -17.00
N PRO A 181 -13.54 -23.09 -16.96
CA PRO A 181 -13.52 -24.29 -17.79
C PRO A 181 -14.69 -25.21 -17.41
N LYS A 182 -15.30 -25.85 -18.43
CA LYS A 182 -16.44 -26.76 -18.26
C LYS A 182 -16.02 -28.09 -17.61
N GLU A 183 -14.82 -28.55 -17.91
CA GLU A 183 -14.18 -29.68 -17.24
C GLU A 183 -13.43 -29.16 -16.01
N GLY A 184 -13.72 -29.73 -14.84
CA GLY A 184 -13.21 -29.25 -13.56
C GLY A 184 -11.69 -29.22 -13.49
N TYR A 185 -11.18 -28.28 -12.68
CA TYR A 185 -9.79 -28.10 -12.22
C TYR A 185 -8.68 -28.65 -13.13
N ILE A 186 -7.97 -27.76 -13.82
CA ILE A 186 -6.76 -28.10 -14.59
C ILE A 186 -5.63 -28.46 -13.61
N LYS A 187 -5.29 -29.74 -13.48
CA LYS A 187 -4.07 -30.18 -12.77
C LYS A 187 -2.84 -29.64 -13.50
N ALA A 188 -1.96 -28.95 -12.78
CA ALA A 188 -0.69 -28.46 -13.32
C ALA A 188 0.27 -29.63 -13.61
N GLY A 189 0.87 -29.67 -14.81
CA GLY A 189 1.88 -30.66 -15.19
C GLY A 189 3.33 -30.15 -15.04
N HIS A 190 4.32 -31.03 -14.91
CA HIS A 190 5.73 -30.67 -14.64
C HIS A 190 6.38 -29.68 -15.65
N ARG A 191 5.90 -29.60 -16.88
CA ARG A 191 6.35 -28.63 -17.91
C ARG A 191 5.80 -27.21 -17.71
N THR A 192 5.03 -26.98 -16.64
CA THR A 192 4.29 -25.74 -16.36
C THR A 192 4.80 -25.00 -15.12
N THR A 193 5.86 -25.48 -14.47
CA THR A 193 6.25 -25.09 -13.10
C THR A 193 7.61 -24.41 -12.99
N SER A 194 8.10 -23.76 -14.05
CA SER A 194 9.26 -22.87 -13.93
C SER A 194 8.79 -21.46 -13.55
N GLY A 195 8.59 -21.21 -12.25
CA GLY A 195 8.71 -19.86 -11.68
C GLY A 195 7.45 -19.01 -11.46
N GLY A 196 6.24 -19.55 -11.55
CA GLY A 196 5.04 -18.78 -11.23
C GLY A 196 3.78 -19.40 -11.80
N ALA A 197 2.74 -19.45 -10.98
CA ALA A 197 1.48 -20.08 -11.38
C ALA A 197 0.88 -19.41 -12.63
N TYR A 198 0.31 -20.27 -13.47
CA TYR A 198 -0.08 -20.01 -14.85
C TYR A 198 -1.06 -18.84 -15.01
N ILE A 199 -0.73 -17.90 -15.93
CA ILE A 199 -1.65 -16.89 -16.46
C ILE A 199 -1.71 -16.96 -18.01
N LYS A 200 -1.23 -18.04 -18.67
CA LYS A 200 -1.25 -18.11 -20.15
C LYS A 200 -2.61 -18.50 -20.75
N SER A 201 -3.47 -19.21 -20.01
CA SER A 201 -4.82 -19.54 -20.50
C SER A 201 -5.79 -18.38 -20.25
N ASP A 202 -6.69 -18.10 -21.18
CA ASP A 202 -7.79 -17.15 -20.99
C ASP A 202 -8.82 -17.63 -19.97
N ALA A 203 -8.81 -18.93 -19.65
CA ALA A 203 -9.66 -19.51 -18.63
C ALA A 203 -9.32 -18.99 -17.23
N VAL A 204 -10.34 -18.87 -16.39
CA VAL A 204 -10.22 -18.44 -15.00
C VAL A 204 -10.85 -19.51 -14.10
N PRO A 205 -10.23 -19.90 -12.98
CA PRO A 205 -10.82 -20.92 -12.10
C PRO A 205 -12.23 -20.54 -11.61
N ILE A 206 -13.13 -21.53 -11.53
CA ILE A 206 -14.49 -21.33 -11.02
C ILE A 206 -14.50 -20.72 -9.60
N GLU A 207 -13.46 -21.01 -8.81
CA GLU A 207 -13.22 -20.44 -7.48
C GLU A 207 -13.22 -18.92 -7.48
N MET A 208 -12.81 -18.26 -8.58
CA MET A 208 -12.84 -16.80 -8.68
C MET A 208 -14.26 -16.24 -8.63
N THR A 209 -15.24 -16.98 -9.15
CA THR A 209 -16.65 -16.62 -9.03
C THR A 209 -17.11 -16.67 -7.57
N TRP A 210 -16.68 -17.67 -6.81
CA TRP A 210 -16.97 -17.75 -5.38
C TRP A 210 -16.19 -16.72 -4.58
N LEU A 211 -14.94 -16.41 -4.94
CA LEU A 211 -14.13 -15.37 -4.33
C LEU A 211 -14.79 -13.99 -4.48
N ILE A 212 -15.24 -13.65 -5.68
CA ILE A 212 -15.95 -12.38 -5.95
C ILE A 212 -17.18 -12.27 -5.05
N GLN A 213 -18.01 -13.32 -5.02
CA GLN A 213 -19.21 -13.32 -4.19
C GLN A 213 -18.89 -13.30 -2.70
N PHE A 214 -17.88 -14.05 -2.27
CA PHE A 214 -17.44 -14.10 -0.88
C PHE A 214 -16.96 -12.73 -0.42
N MET A 215 -16.12 -12.04 -1.20
CA MET A 215 -15.62 -10.70 -0.85
C MET A 215 -16.74 -9.68 -0.70
N VAL A 216 -17.72 -9.68 -1.61
CA VAL A 216 -18.85 -8.75 -1.54
C VAL A 216 -19.77 -9.05 -0.36
N ASN A 217 -19.85 -10.30 0.08
CA ASN A 217 -20.71 -10.72 1.19
C ASN A 217 -20.01 -10.84 2.55
N SER A 218 -18.70 -10.62 2.62
CA SER A 218 -17.91 -10.77 3.85
C SER A 218 -17.16 -9.51 4.27
N PHE A 219 -17.12 -8.47 3.44
CA PHE A 219 -16.40 -7.21 3.73
C PHE A 219 -14.88 -7.38 3.91
N VAL A 220 -14.30 -8.56 3.70
CA VAL A 220 -12.86 -8.81 3.92
C VAL A 220 -11.97 -7.94 3.02
N ARG A 221 -10.76 -7.61 3.49
CA ARG A 221 -9.80 -6.90 2.65
C ARG A 221 -9.16 -7.86 1.63
N PRO A 222 -8.79 -7.37 0.44
CA PRO A 222 -8.04 -8.18 -0.53
C PRO A 222 -6.76 -8.80 0.03
N VAL A 223 -6.06 -8.09 0.93
CA VAL A 223 -4.82 -8.60 1.55
C VAL A 223 -5.06 -9.73 2.54
N ASP A 224 -6.26 -9.79 3.13
CA ASP A 224 -6.61 -10.81 4.12
C ASP A 224 -7.02 -12.12 3.40
N ILE A 225 -7.55 -12.04 2.18
CA ILE A 225 -8.00 -13.19 1.37
C ILE A 225 -6.94 -14.28 1.26
N LYS A 226 -5.67 -13.91 1.03
CA LYS A 226 -4.59 -14.89 0.90
C LYS A 226 -4.30 -15.61 2.22
N LEU A 227 -4.72 -15.09 3.37
CA LEU A 227 -4.41 -15.65 4.69
C LEU A 227 -5.61 -16.41 5.31
N ILE A 228 -6.78 -16.37 4.68
CA ILE A 228 -7.96 -17.06 5.21
C ILE A 228 -7.76 -18.57 5.06
N GLN A 229 -7.95 -19.28 6.17
CA GLN A 229 -7.92 -20.74 6.27
C GLN A 229 -9.27 -21.20 6.83
N HIS A 230 -9.61 -22.47 6.63
CA HIS A 230 -10.89 -23.00 7.10
C HIS A 230 -11.06 -22.88 8.63
N LYS A 231 -9.99 -23.03 9.42
CA LYS A 231 -10.03 -22.83 10.88
C LYS A 231 -10.41 -21.42 11.33
N HIS A 232 -10.29 -20.41 10.46
CA HIS A 232 -10.65 -19.04 10.78
C HIS A 232 -12.15 -18.77 10.61
N ILE A 233 -12.94 -19.78 10.20
CA ILE A 233 -14.33 -19.63 9.79
C ILE A 233 -15.22 -20.48 10.68
N GLU A 234 -16.12 -19.81 11.39
CA GLU A 234 -17.17 -20.47 12.16
C GLU A 234 -18.52 -20.27 11.46
N SER A 235 -19.23 -21.37 11.22
CA SER A 235 -20.56 -21.37 10.60
C SER A 235 -21.63 -21.29 11.69
N ILE A 236 -22.39 -20.20 11.72
CA ILE A 236 -23.46 -19.98 12.70
C ILE A 236 -24.81 -20.25 12.02
N THR A 237 -25.66 -21.06 12.68
CA THR A 237 -27.07 -21.28 12.32
C THR A 237 -27.92 -21.13 13.57
N GLY A 238 -28.96 -20.32 13.51
CA GLY A 238 -29.87 -20.04 14.61
C GLY A 238 -30.80 -18.91 14.18
N ASN A 239 -31.14 -17.98 15.09
CA ASN A 239 -31.94 -16.79 14.76
C ASN A 239 -31.33 -15.98 13.61
N ASN A 240 -30.00 -15.95 13.53
CA ASN A 240 -29.25 -15.35 12.44
C ASN A 240 -28.35 -16.41 11.79
N THR A 241 -28.27 -16.39 10.45
CA THR A 241 -27.45 -17.32 9.66
C THR A 241 -26.30 -16.56 9.00
N TYR A 242 -25.06 -16.83 9.39
CA TYR A 242 -23.87 -16.13 8.90
C TYR A 242 -22.57 -16.92 9.18
N LEU A 243 -21.45 -16.45 8.62
CA LEU A 243 -20.10 -16.84 9.03
C LEU A 243 -19.50 -15.80 9.96
N ARG A 244 -18.87 -16.25 11.05
CA ARG A 244 -17.98 -15.46 11.88
C ARG A 244 -16.54 -15.73 11.43
N LEU A 245 -15.83 -14.67 11.04
CA LEU A 245 -14.44 -14.75 10.58
C LEU A 245 -13.48 -14.25 11.66
N ASN A 246 -12.68 -15.16 12.20
CA ASN A 246 -11.64 -14.92 13.17
C ASN A 246 -10.28 -14.83 12.46
N LEU A 247 -10.13 -13.84 11.59
CA LEU A 247 -8.93 -13.69 10.77
C LEU A 247 -7.75 -13.17 11.60
N PRO A 248 -6.51 -13.65 11.32
CA PRO A 248 -5.31 -13.17 11.99
C PRO A 248 -5.14 -11.65 11.88
N LYS A 249 -4.47 -11.06 12.88
CA LYS A 249 -4.29 -9.61 12.98
C LYS A 249 -3.56 -9.08 11.75
N THR A 250 -4.22 -8.23 10.99
CA THR A 250 -3.64 -7.56 9.82
C THR A 250 -3.85 -6.06 9.95
N LYS A 251 -2.78 -5.26 9.81
CA LYS A 251 -2.79 -3.80 9.98
C LYS A 251 -3.38 -3.32 11.32
N GLY A 252 -3.04 -4.00 12.42
CA GLY A 252 -3.51 -3.61 13.75
C GLY A 252 -4.94 -4.01 14.10
N HIS A 253 -5.74 -4.53 13.15
CA HIS A 253 -7.13 -4.91 13.40
C HIS A 253 -7.27 -6.41 13.70
N SER A 254 -7.88 -6.74 14.84
CA SER A 254 -8.17 -8.12 15.29
C SER A 254 -9.68 -8.42 15.44
N GLY A 255 -10.56 -7.43 15.28
CA GLY A 255 -12.00 -7.59 15.51
C GLY A 255 -12.64 -8.65 14.60
N GLN A 256 -13.63 -9.37 15.10
CA GLN A 256 -14.34 -10.39 14.31
C GLN A 256 -15.08 -9.75 13.13
N ILE A 257 -15.21 -10.48 12.02
CA ILE A 257 -16.05 -10.06 10.90
C ILE A 257 -17.27 -10.97 10.83
N VAL A 258 -18.44 -10.36 10.87
CA VAL A 258 -19.74 -10.99 10.64
C VAL A 258 -20.11 -10.79 9.17
N THR A 259 -20.31 -11.91 8.47
CA THR A 259 -20.67 -11.92 7.06
C THR A 259 -22.19 -11.83 6.84
N LEU A 260 -22.59 -11.57 5.60
CA LEU A 260 -23.97 -11.71 5.18
C LEU A 260 -24.33 -13.19 5.00
N ARG A 261 -25.63 -13.53 5.12
CA ARG A 261 -26.14 -14.90 4.98
C ARG A 261 -25.63 -15.62 3.73
N SER A 262 -25.56 -14.92 2.59
CA SER A 262 -25.10 -15.50 1.33
C SER A 262 -23.65 -16.00 1.39
N ALA A 263 -22.78 -15.37 2.19
CA ALA A 263 -21.38 -15.81 2.33
C ALA A 263 -21.27 -17.24 2.87
N LYS A 264 -22.17 -17.65 3.77
CA LYS A 264 -22.21 -19.01 4.32
C LYS A 264 -22.46 -20.05 3.23
N PHE A 265 -23.48 -19.86 2.41
CA PHE A 265 -23.79 -20.80 1.33
C PHE A 265 -22.67 -20.87 0.27
N ILE A 266 -22.00 -19.74 0.02
CA ILE A 266 -20.82 -19.70 -0.85
C ILE A 266 -19.67 -20.50 -0.23
N TYR A 267 -19.42 -20.32 1.06
CA TYR A 267 -18.40 -21.05 1.80
C TYR A 267 -18.66 -22.57 1.80
N GLU A 268 -19.89 -23.01 2.08
CA GLU A 268 -20.24 -24.43 2.06
C GLU A 268 -20.03 -25.05 0.67
N ARG A 269 -20.37 -24.33 -0.41
CA ARG A 269 -20.11 -24.80 -1.78
C ARG A 269 -18.62 -24.89 -2.08
N LEU A 270 -17.85 -23.87 -1.66
CA LEU A 270 -16.40 -23.83 -1.82
C LEU A 270 -15.73 -24.96 -1.02
N GLN A 271 -16.19 -25.23 0.20
CA GLN A 271 -15.68 -26.32 1.04
C GLN A 271 -15.93 -27.68 0.41
N ARG A 272 -17.15 -27.97 -0.08
CA ARG A 272 -17.43 -29.23 -0.80
C ARG A 272 -16.53 -29.40 -2.04
N TYR A 273 -16.33 -28.32 -2.79
CA TYR A 273 -15.44 -28.33 -3.95
C TYR A 273 -13.99 -28.61 -3.54
N GLN A 274 -13.49 -27.95 -2.51
CA GLN A 274 -12.14 -28.19 -1.98
C GLN A 274 -11.97 -29.64 -1.47
N SER A 275 -12.94 -30.17 -0.73
CA SER A 275 -12.94 -31.56 -0.26
C SER A 275 -12.89 -32.57 -1.40
N SER A 276 -13.59 -32.33 -2.50
CA SER A 276 -13.50 -33.21 -3.69
C SER A 276 -12.11 -33.22 -4.34
N ARG A 277 -11.26 -32.24 -4.05
CA ARG A 277 -9.88 -32.13 -4.55
C ARG A 277 -8.82 -32.56 -3.53
N GLY A 278 -9.23 -33.07 -2.37
CA GLY A 278 -8.32 -33.47 -1.28
C GLY A 278 -7.89 -32.33 -0.36
N TYR A 279 -8.57 -31.19 -0.39
CA TYR A 279 -8.34 -30.04 0.49
C TYR A 279 -9.55 -29.80 1.42
N GLY A 280 -9.59 -28.65 2.10
CA GLY A 280 -10.71 -28.27 2.97
C GLY A 280 -10.51 -28.65 4.44
N GLY A 281 -9.32 -29.13 4.80
CA GLY A 281 -8.91 -29.29 6.18
C GLY A 281 -8.73 -27.95 6.89
N PRO A 282 -8.69 -27.93 8.25
CA PRO A 282 -8.65 -26.69 9.03
C PRO A 282 -7.49 -25.74 8.67
N ASN A 283 -6.34 -26.30 8.30
CA ASN A 283 -5.14 -25.54 7.95
C ASN A 283 -5.04 -25.20 6.46
N ASP A 284 -5.94 -25.71 5.62
CA ASP A 284 -5.95 -25.39 4.20
C ASP A 284 -6.45 -23.96 3.99
N TYR A 285 -5.89 -23.30 2.99
CA TYR A 285 -6.30 -21.97 2.60
C TYR A 285 -7.65 -22.01 1.87
N LEU A 286 -8.51 -21.03 2.18
CA LEU A 286 -9.84 -20.95 1.61
C LEU A 286 -9.85 -20.78 0.08
N PHE A 287 -8.83 -20.10 -0.46
CA PHE A 287 -8.67 -19.86 -1.89
C PHE A 287 -7.26 -20.21 -2.33
N LEU A 288 -7.17 -20.92 -3.47
CA LEU A 288 -5.92 -21.46 -4.02
C LEU A 288 -5.14 -22.24 -2.95
N PRO A 289 -5.72 -23.32 -2.37
CA PRO A 289 -5.04 -24.15 -1.37
C PRO A 289 -3.74 -24.78 -1.89
N GLU A 290 -3.61 -24.95 -3.22
CA GLU A 290 -2.47 -25.56 -3.87
C GLU A 290 -1.24 -24.63 -3.89
N ALA A 291 -1.46 -23.32 -3.75
CA ALA A 291 -0.41 -22.32 -3.71
C ALA A 291 0.11 -22.14 -2.28
N SER A 292 1.25 -22.78 -1.98
CA SER A 292 1.97 -22.62 -0.71
C SER A 292 2.48 -21.19 -0.51
N ASP A 293 3.05 -20.58 -1.56
CA ASP A 293 3.42 -19.16 -1.53
C ASP A 293 2.18 -18.26 -1.61
N ARG A 294 1.87 -17.61 -0.49
CA ARG A 294 0.71 -16.72 -0.38
C ARG A 294 0.91 -15.40 -1.09
N GLN A 295 2.16 -14.98 -1.34
CA GLN A 295 2.43 -13.78 -2.12
C GLN A 295 2.18 -14.02 -3.62
N GLY A 296 2.62 -15.17 -4.14
CA GLY A 296 2.21 -15.65 -5.47
C GLY A 296 0.70 -15.82 -5.57
N ALA A 297 0.06 -16.43 -4.57
CA ALA A 297 -1.40 -16.65 -4.57
C ALA A 297 -2.20 -15.34 -4.77
N ILE A 298 -1.86 -14.26 -4.07
CA ILE A 298 -2.58 -12.98 -4.24
C ILE A 298 -2.32 -12.34 -5.61
N GLN A 299 -1.13 -12.54 -6.19
CA GLN A 299 -0.82 -12.07 -7.54
C GLN A 299 -1.67 -12.82 -8.58
N LEU A 300 -1.84 -14.13 -8.43
CA LEU A 300 -2.72 -14.93 -9.29
C LEU A 300 -4.17 -14.49 -9.20
N ILE A 301 -4.69 -14.37 -7.97
CA ILE A 301 -6.07 -13.89 -7.75
C ILE A 301 -6.26 -12.51 -8.40
N SER A 302 -5.27 -11.62 -8.25
CA SER A 302 -5.30 -10.29 -8.86
C SER A 302 -5.26 -10.35 -10.40
N GLY A 303 -4.42 -11.24 -10.95
CA GLY A 303 -4.30 -11.46 -12.40
C GLY A 303 -5.58 -12.03 -13.00
N HIS A 304 -6.15 -13.08 -12.40
CA HIS A 304 -7.44 -13.64 -12.81
C HIS A 304 -8.57 -12.61 -12.70
N PHE A 305 -8.61 -11.84 -11.61
CA PHE A 305 -9.62 -10.79 -11.47
C PHE A 305 -9.47 -9.72 -12.56
N ARG A 306 -8.25 -9.31 -12.89
CA ARG A 306 -7.98 -8.39 -14.00
C ARG A 306 -8.47 -8.96 -15.34
N LYS A 307 -8.28 -10.25 -15.60
CA LYS A 307 -8.82 -10.91 -16.81
C LYS A 307 -10.35 -10.83 -16.86
N ILE A 308 -11.03 -11.11 -15.74
CA ILE A 308 -12.49 -10.99 -15.66
C ILE A 308 -12.93 -9.55 -15.93
N LEU A 309 -12.23 -8.55 -15.38
CA LEU A 309 -12.53 -7.13 -15.61
C LEU A 309 -12.38 -6.72 -17.08
N LEU A 310 -11.33 -7.19 -17.75
CA LEU A 310 -11.11 -6.94 -19.17
C LEU A 310 -12.22 -7.59 -20.01
N ASN A 311 -12.52 -8.87 -19.79
CA ASN A 311 -13.56 -9.59 -20.53
C ASN A 311 -14.98 -9.06 -20.27
N SER A 312 -15.23 -8.49 -19.10
CA SER A 312 -16.53 -7.87 -18.77
C SER A 312 -16.64 -6.41 -19.22
N ASN A 313 -15.55 -5.81 -19.72
CA ASN A 313 -15.44 -4.36 -19.98
C ASN A 313 -15.77 -3.52 -18.74
N LEU A 314 -15.29 -3.94 -17.56
CA LEU A 314 -15.53 -3.28 -16.27
C LEU A 314 -14.23 -2.81 -15.58
N SER A 315 -13.11 -2.78 -16.30
CA SER A 315 -11.80 -2.38 -15.75
C SER A 315 -11.74 -0.94 -15.24
N ILE A 316 -12.61 -0.07 -15.75
CA ILE A 316 -12.67 1.36 -15.42
C ILE A 316 -14.06 1.65 -14.83
N GLY A 317 -14.11 2.36 -13.71
CA GLY A 317 -15.35 2.84 -13.08
C GLY A 317 -15.87 4.13 -13.72
N GLN A 318 -17.04 4.58 -13.27
CA GLN A 318 -17.72 5.76 -13.85
C GLN A 318 -16.87 7.04 -13.79
N GLU A 319 -16.07 7.23 -12.74
CA GLU A 319 -15.18 8.40 -12.59
C GLU A 319 -13.75 8.12 -13.10
N GLY A 320 -13.56 7.17 -14.02
CA GLY A 320 -12.23 6.86 -14.57
C GLY A 320 -11.31 6.07 -13.63
N GLN A 321 -11.85 5.54 -12.52
CA GLN A 321 -11.02 4.82 -11.54
C GLN A 321 -10.72 3.40 -12.02
N THR A 322 -9.46 2.98 -11.95
CA THR A 322 -9.10 1.57 -12.24
C THR A 322 -9.67 0.65 -11.16
N ARG A 323 -10.48 -0.33 -11.58
CA ARG A 323 -11.05 -1.33 -10.68
C ARG A 323 -10.03 -2.44 -10.38
N THR A 324 -10.02 -2.88 -9.12
CA THR A 324 -9.13 -3.94 -8.61
C THR A 324 -9.89 -4.79 -7.58
N LEU A 325 -9.26 -5.79 -6.94
CA LEU A 325 -9.92 -6.54 -5.86
C LEU A 325 -10.46 -5.62 -4.74
N TYR A 326 -9.84 -4.45 -4.52
CA TYR A 326 -10.37 -3.46 -3.57
C TYR A 326 -11.74 -2.91 -3.96
N SER A 327 -12.10 -2.92 -5.25
CA SER A 327 -13.42 -2.55 -5.74
C SER A 327 -14.52 -3.48 -5.25
N LEU A 328 -14.23 -4.77 -5.01
CA LEU A 328 -15.19 -5.71 -4.45
C LEU A 328 -15.55 -5.35 -3.01
N ARG A 329 -14.54 -5.00 -2.20
CA ARG A 329 -14.79 -4.52 -0.84
C ARG A 329 -15.51 -3.17 -0.84
N HIS A 330 -15.16 -2.28 -1.76
CA HIS A 330 -15.87 -1.00 -1.91
C HIS A 330 -17.35 -1.24 -2.25
N THR A 331 -17.63 -2.20 -3.13
CA THR A 331 -18.99 -2.63 -3.47
C THR A 331 -19.72 -3.21 -2.26
N ALA A 332 -19.06 -4.05 -1.45
CA ALA A 332 -19.64 -4.62 -0.23
C ALA A 332 -20.16 -3.54 0.72
N ILE A 333 -19.31 -2.55 1.02
CA ILE A 333 -19.63 -1.44 1.93
C ILE A 333 -20.70 -0.55 1.31
N THR A 334 -20.56 -0.19 0.02
CA THR A 334 -21.54 0.62 -0.70
C THR A 334 -22.92 -0.03 -0.71
N PHE A 335 -23.04 -1.30 -1.09
CA PHE A 335 -24.33 -2.01 -1.07
C PHE A 335 -24.94 -2.07 0.32
N ARG A 336 -24.10 -2.11 1.36
CA ARG A 336 -24.58 -2.12 2.74
C ARG A 336 -25.12 -0.76 3.16
N LEU A 337 -24.50 0.32 2.72
CA LEU A 337 -24.97 1.68 2.96
C LEU A 337 -26.24 2.00 2.15
N LEU A 338 -26.34 1.53 0.90
CA LEU A 338 -27.49 1.84 0.03
C LEU A 338 -28.72 0.99 0.31
N TYR A 339 -28.54 -0.30 0.65
CA TYR A 339 -29.64 -1.27 0.71
C TYR A 339 -29.81 -1.92 2.09
N GLY A 340 -28.95 -1.59 3.05
CA GLY A 340 -29.03 -2.11 4.40
C GLY A 340 -30.00 -1.29 5.25
N ARG A 341 -30.99 -1.94 5.87
CA ARG A 341 -31.89 -1.27 6.82
C ARG A 341 -31.25 -1.16 8.21
N GLY A 342 -31.37 0.00 8.85
CA GLY A 342 -30.97 0.22 10.24
C GLY A 342 -29.45 0.14 10.50
N ILE A 343 -28.63 0.49 9.51
CA ILE A 343 -27.18 0.33 9.63
C ILE A 343 -26.52 1.59 10.15
N ASP A 344 -26.00 1.48 11.36
CA ASP A 344 -25.11 2.46 11.96
C ASP A 344 -23.70 2.38 11.31
N LEU A 345 -23.16 3.54 10.93
CA LEU A 345 -21.85 3.69 10.31
C LEU A 345 -20.73 3.13 11.22
N LEU A 346 -20.84 3.33 12.52
CA LEU A 346 -19.84 2.82 13.48
C LEU A 346 -19.85 1.29 13.51
N THR A 347 -21.04 0.69 13.55
CA THR A 347 -21.21 -0.77 13.47
C THR A 347 -20.63 -1.34 12.18
N LEU A 348 -20.91 -0.72 11.03
CA LEU A 348 -20.34 -1.15 9.75
C LEU A 348 -18.81 -0.98 9.72
N ALA A 349 -18.28 0.13 10.25
CA ALA A 349 -16.85 0.39 10.34
C ALA A 349 -16.13 -0.69 11.16
N ARG A 350 -16.65 -1.01 12.36
CA ARG A 350 -16.13 -2.08 13.23
C ARG A 350 -16.15 -3.43 12.51
N ASN A 351 -17.28 -3.81 11.91
CA ASN A 351 -17.40 -5.09 11.21
C ASN A 351 -16.46 -5.20 9.99
N ALA A 352 -16.37 -4.14 9.20
CA ALA A 352 -15.45 -4.08 8.06
C ALA A 352 -13.99 -3.86 8.51
N ARG A 353 -13.70 -3.73 9.81
CA ARG A 353 -12.37 -3.43 10.36
C ARG A 353 -11.78 -2.10 9.88
N THR A 354 -12.56 -1.06 9.58
CA THR A 354 -12.09 0.27 9.11
C THR A 354 -12.51 1.38 10.08
N SER A 355 -12.01 2.61 9.91
CA SER A 355 -12.53 3.77 10.65
C SER A 355 -13.78 4.35 9.98
N VAL A 356 -14.60 5.05 10.78
CA VAL A 356 -15.78 5.80 10.30
C VAL A 356 -15.37 6.89 9.31
N GLU A 357 -14.30 7.65 9.62
CA GLU A 357 -13.74 8.65 8.71
C GLU A 357 -13.39 8.06 7.32
N MET A 358 -12.87 6.83 7.29
CA MET A 358 -12.58 6.13 6.04
C MET A 358 -13.84 5.63 5.32
N ILE A 359 -14.98 5.46 6.01
CA ILE A 359 -16.26 5.21 5.37
C ILE A 359 -16.85 6.53 4.84
N GLU A 360 -16.81 7.60 5.61
CA GLU A 360 -17.33 8.89 5.16
C GLU A 360 -16.56 9.38 3.92
N ARG A 361 -15.23 9.44 4.01
CA ARG A 361 -14.37 9.97 2.94
C ARG A 361 -14.53 9.23 1.60
N PHE A 362 -14.82 7.94 1.62
CA PHE A 362 -14.79 7.09 0.42
C PHE A 362 -16.17 6.62 -0.06
N TYR A 363 -17.22 6.89 0.73
CA TYR A 363 -18.57 6.37 0.47
C TYR A 363 -19.67 7.42 0.66
N SER A 364 -19.42 8.57 1.30
CA SER A 364 -20.43 9.63 1.48
C SER A 364 -20.96 10.18 0.16
N SER A 365 -20.17 10.17 -0.92
CA SER A 365 -20.63 10.61 -2.25
C SER A 365 -21.81 9.79 -2.79
N ASN A 366 -21.97 8.55 -2.33
CA ASN A 366 -23.03 7.65 -2.79
C ASN A 366 -24.28 7.73 -1.90
N LEU A 367 -24.22 8.45 -0.78
CA LEU A 367 -25.32 8.60 0.16
C LEU A 367 -25.95 9.96 -0.04
N THR A 368 -27.06 10.05 -0.78
CA THR A 368 -27.86 11.27 -0.78
C THR A 368 -28.72 11.32 0.49
N ALA A 369 -28.96 12.52 1.02
CA ALA A 369 -29.79 12.71 2.21
C ALA A 369 -31.19 12.09 2.04
N GLU A 370 -31.69 12.09 0.80
CA GLU A 370 -32.98 11.52 0.41
C GLU A 370 -33.08 10.00 0.58
N MET A 371 -31.95 9.27 0.58
CA MET A 371 -31.98 7.81 0.75
C MET A 371 -32.35 7.37 2.17
N ASN A 372 -32.30 8.28 3.15
CA ASN A 372 -32.56 7.97 4.56
C ASN A 372 -33.72 8.80 5.14
N ILE A 373 -34.67 9.27 4.31
CA ILE A 373 -35.78 10.13 4.75
C ILE A 373 -36.55 9.49 5.91
N GLU A 374 -36.88 8.19 5.83
CA GLU A 374 -37.59 7.48 6.91
C GLU A 374 -36.81 7.51 8.22
N MET A 375 -35.47 7.36 8.18
CA MET A 375 -34.62 7.39 9.37
C MET A 375 -34.50 8.82 9.92
N LEU A 376 -34.39 9.83 9.04
CA LEU A 376 -34.31 11.25 9.41
C LEU A 376 -35.64 11.77 10.00
N GLN A 377 -36.77 11.28 9.51
CA GLN A 377 -38.10 11.65 9.98
C GLN A 377 -38.60 10.77 11.13
N SER A 378 -37.95 9.63 11.39
CA SER A 378 -38.30 8.77 12.54
C SER A 378 -37.98 9.47 13.85
N LYS A 379 -38.99 9.56 14.74
CA LYS A 379 -38.80 10.01 16.12
C LYS A 379 -38.22 8.85 16.93
N ARG A 380 -37.21 9.11 17.77
CA ARG A 380 -36.71 8.11 18.72
C ARG A 380 -37.86 7.62 19.58
N THR A 381 -38.14 6.32 19.55
CA THR A 381 -39.06 5.68 20.50
C THR A 381 -38.51 5.89 21.91
N SER A 382 -39.36 6.41 22.79
CA SER A 382 -39.03 6.64 24.20
C SER A 382 -38.50 5.34 24.81
N VAL A 383 -37.26 5.37 25.27
CA VAL A 383 -36.66 4.27 26.03
C VAL A 383 -37.53 4.08 27.28
N LYS A 384 -38.22 2.93 27.39
CA LYS A 384 -38.82 2.53 28.66
C LYS A 384 -37.67 2.34 29.66
N ALA A 385 -37.68 3.15 30.72
CA ALA A 385 -36.75 2.98 31.83
C ALA A 385 -36.86 1.54 32.37
N PRO A 386 -35.74 0.90 32.76
CA PRO A 386 -35.80 -0.40 33.41
C PRO A 386 -36.61 -0.25 34.69
N SER A 387 -37.67 -1.06 34.81
CA SER A 387 -38.39 -1.26 36.07
C SER A 387 -37.39 -1.83 37.09
N GLY A 388 -37.26 -1.15 38.22
CA GLY A 388 -36.31 -1.45 39.29
C GLY A 388 -36.50 -2.79 39.97
#